data_AF-A0A9D8I1I4-F1
#
_entry.id   AF-A0A9D8I1I4-F1
#
_cell.length_a   1.000
_cell.length_b   1.000
_cell.length_c   1.000
_cell.angle_alpha   90.00
_cell.angle_beta   90.00
_cell.angle_gamma   90.00
#
_symmetry.space_group_name_H-M   'P 1'
#
loop_
_entity.id
_entity.type
_entity.pdbx_description
1 polymer ?
#
loop_
_entity_poly.entity_id
_entity_poly.type
_entity_poly.pdbx_seq_one_letter_code
_entity_poly.pdbx_strand_id
1 'polypeptide(L)'
;MSSLPGSSTVSVAPLKVMLLQRRGVEPDGHVSALLEAVLSEAGHEVFIDRGGSSGVDWAKLIEEKIRHADVVIALLSEHSIHSEIFGFEVEHSHDAAQSQHGKPHLIPVRVAFSDPLPDSLGAILDSLVYHFWEGPQDDARLRQDILNALAAVRPAAPPVRVSVAKGLRLLPRPTPLPKPVNVKLEAPATPAPQAPVLEPVGGAVPLNSPFYLQRPADQELRAALTRYDSIILVKGARQIGKTSLMARGVQYARERGARVALTDFQKFNASNLDNVASFFITLAESLVDQLELPVLPSDLWDERRGASVNFERLLRREVLKHLNAPLVWGLDEVDRLFTCPFGSEVFGLFRSWHNERALDPSGPWAGLTLVIAYATEAHLFITDMNQSPFNVGTRLSLEDFSPAQVEELNRRYGAPLKDAEALKRFVALVGGHPFLVRRGLHELASGKASFEEFTAKASRDDGIFGDHLRRILVLLARDMGLSQVMAGVLRGQSCPTPESFYRLRSAGIIHGDSQDQARPRCSLYTEFLLRHI
;
A
#
# COMPACT_ATOMS: atom_id res chain seq x y z
N MET A 1 -64.56 -18.52 -2.86
CA MET A 1 -63.67 -17.35 -3.02
C MET A 1 -62.82 -17.26 -1.77
N SER A 2 -61.62 -17.85 -1.81
CA SER A 2 -60.68 -17.81 -0.69
C SER A 2 -59.42 -17.14 -1.24
N SER A 3 -59.22 -15.91 -0.80
CA SER A 3 -58.10 -15.04 -1.16
C SER A 3 -56.79 -15.62 -0.67
N LEU A 4 -55.83 -15.76 -1.58
CA LEU A 4 -54.43 -16.05 -1.30
C LEU A 4 -53.83 -14.95 -0.42
N PRO A 5 -53.04 -15.26 0.62
CA PRO A 5 -52.29 -14.25 1.36
C PRO A 5 -51.16 -13.71 0.48
N GLY A 6 -51.10 -12.38 0.37
CA GLY A 6 -50.12 -11.65 -0.43
C GLY A 6 -48.68 -11.91 0.03
N SER A 7 -47.78 -11.93 -0.94
CA SER A 7 -46.33 -11.95 -0.73
C SER A 7 -45.91 -10.71 0.06
N SER A 8 -45.62 -10.88 1.34
CA SER A 8 -44.95 -9.88 2.17
C SER A 8 -43.50 -9.74 1.70
N THR A 9 -43.24 -8.75 0.86
CA THR A 9 -41.89 -8.24 0.59
C THR A 9 -41.30 -7.77 1.91
N VAL A 10 -40.29 -8.48 2.41
CA VAL A 10 -39.49 -8.06 3.58
C VAL A 10 -38.86 -6.72 3.23
N SER A 11 -39.37 -5.63 3.80
CA SER A 11 -38.79 -4.29 3.69
C SER A 11 -37.46 -4.30 4.44
N VAL A 12 -36.36 -4.40 3.69
CA VAL A 12 -35.00 -4.25 4.21
C VAL A 12 -34.78 -2.76 4.47
N ALA A 13 -34.28 -2.41 5.65
CA ALA A 13 -33.99 -1.01 5.97
C ALA A 13 -33.04 -0.39 4.92
N PRO A 14 -33.24 0.88 4.54
CA PRO A 14 -32.43 1.53 3.52
C PRO A 14 -30.98 1.65 4.00
N LEU A 15 -30.09 0.85 3.41
CA LEU A 15 -28.64 0.95 3.59
C LEU A 15 -28.07 2.16 2.86
N LYS A 16 -27.01 2.75 3.43
CA LYS A 16 -26.14 3.72 2.76
C LYS A 16 -25.04 2.98 2.01
N VAL A 17 -25.06 3.06 0.69
CA VAL A 17 -24.12 2.34 -0.19
C VAL A 17 -23.24 3.33 -0.91
N MET A 18 -21.92 3.16 -0.79
CA MET A 18 -20.95 3.89 -1.59
C MET A 18 -20.41 2.99 -2.69
N LEU A 19 -20.45 3.46 -3.94
CA LEU A 19 -19.93 2.73 -5.09
C LEU A 19 -18.60 3.36 -5.54
N LEU A 20 -17.52 2.59 -5.44
CA LEU A 20 -16.19 2.98 -5.91
C LEU A 20 -15.99 2.51 -7.35
N GLN A 21 -15.62 3.42 -8.23
CA GLN A 21 -15.40 3.12 -9.66
C GLN A 21 -14.29 3.99 -10.27
N ARG A 22 -13.73 3.54 -11.39
CA ARG A 22 -12.91 4.41 -12.22
C ARG A 22 -13.83 5.24 -13.15
N ARG A 23 -13.72 6.57 -13.06
CA ARG A 23 -14.54 7.47 -13.89
C ARG A 23 -14.12 7.44 -15.36
N GLY A 24 -15.11 7.54 -16.25
CA GLY A 24 -14.91 7.82 -17.68
C GLY A 24 -14.27 6.68 -18.48
N VAL A 25 -14.33 5.46 -17.96
CA VAL A 25 -13.88 4.24 -18.64
C VAL A 25 -14.99 3.21 -18.65
N GLU A 26 -15.06 2.48 -19.75
CA GLU A 26 -15.87 1.27 -19.87
C GLU A 26 -14.98 0.05 -19.61
N PRO A 27 -15.52 -1.04 -19.03
CA PRO A 27 -16.93 -1.26 -18.69
C PRO A 27 -17.38 -0.78 -17.30
N ASP A 28 -16.51 -0.09 -16.54
CA ASP A 28 -16.84 0.43 -15.20
C ASP A 28 -18.10 1.30 -15.21
N GLY A 29 -18.23 2.19 -16.20
CA GLY A 29 -19.40 3.07 -16.37
C GLY A 29 -20.72 2.31 -16.52
N HIS A 30 -20.76 1.30 -17.40
CA HIS A 30 -21.92 0.42 -17.55
C HIS A 30 -22.29 -0.27 -16.24
N VAL A 31 -21.34 -0.93 -15.59
CA VAL A 31 -21.60 -1.67 -14.34
C VAL A 31 -22.01 -0.73 -13.20
N SER A 32 -21.40 0.45 -13.11
CA SER A 32 -21.78 1.47 -12.14
C SER A 32 -23.23 1.93 -12.34
N ALA A 33 -23.63 2.20 -13.58
CA ALA A 33 -25.00 2.64 -13.89
C ALA A 33 -26.03 1.52 -13.59
N LEU A 34 -25.70 0.27 -13.93
CA LEU A 34 -26.50 -0.90 -13.61
C LEU A 34 -26.72 -1.02 -12.09
N LEU A 35 -25.64 -1.00 -11.31
CA LEU A 35 -25.73 -1.16 -9.85
C LEU A 35 -26.42 0.03 -9.19
N GLU A 36 -26.20 1.25 -9.65
CA GLU A 36 -26.92 2.41 -9.14
C GLU A 36 -28.44 2.26 -9.31
N ALA A 37 -28.89 1.84 -10.50
CA ALA A 37 -30.30 1.61 -10.77
C ALA A 37 -30.86 0.49 -9.88
N VAL A 38 -30.15 -0.64 -9.78
CA VAL A 38 -30.56 -1.78 -8.94
C VAL A 38 -30.69 -1.40 -7.47
N LEU A 39 -29.71 -0.67 -6.93
CA LEU A 39 -29.69 -0.26 -5.53
C LEU A 39 -30.78 0.78 -5.21
N SER A 40 -30.98 1.73 -6.12
CA SER A 40 -32.02 2.76 -5.97
C SER A 40 -33.43 2.16 -6.08
N GLU A 41 -33.65 1.22 -7.02
CA GLU A 41 -34.91 0.44 -7.12
C GLU A 41 -35.19 -0.36 -5.84
N ALA A 42 -34.16 -0.87 -5.17
CA ALA A 42 -34.25 -1.57 -3.89
C ALA A 42 -34.44 -0.63 -2.68
N GLY A 43 -34.43 0.69 -2.87
CA GLY A 43 -34.65 1.69 -1.83
C GLY A 43 -33.42 2.07 -1.02
N HIS A 44 -32.21 1.77 -1.49
CA HIS A 44 -30.96 2.14 -0.82
C HIS A 44 -30.51 3.58 -1.18
N GLU A 45 -29.78 4.23 -0.26
CA GLU A 45 -29.15 5.53 -0.53
C GLU A 45 -27.79 5.28 -1.19
N VAL A 46 -27.66 5.60 -2.48
CA VAL A 46 -26.43 5.36 -3.24
C VAL A 46 -25.62 6.65 -3.38
N PHE A 47 -24.35 6.59 -3.03
CA PHE A 47 -23.38 7.65 -3.32
C PHE A 47 -22.35 7.15 -4.32
N ILE A 48 -22.13 7.93 -5.37
CA ILE A 48 -21.11 7.69 -6.39
C ILE A 48 -20.35 9.00 -6.57
N ASP A 49 -19.03 8.92 -6.51
CA ASP A 49 -18.22 10.10 -6.74
C ASP A 49 -18.18 10.48 -8.22
N ARG A 50 -19.04 11.43 -8.60
CA ARG A 50 -19.16 11.98 -9.96
C ARG A 50 -18.33 13.25 -10.17
N GLY A 51 -17.59 13.74 -9.16
CA GLY A 51 -16.77 14.94 -9.28
C GLY A 51 -17.51 16.28 -9.17
N GLY A 52 -18.64 16.32 -8.46
CA GLY A 52 -19.41 17.56 -8.25
C GLY A 52 -18.81 18.53 -7.22
N SER A 53 -17.94 18.03 -6.33
CA SER A 53 -17.15 18.84 -5.40
C SER A 53 -15.71 18.91 -5.90
N SER A 54 -15.03 20.03 -5.68
CA SER A 54 -13.60 20.18 -5.99
C SER A 54 -12.80 20.47 -4.72
N GLY A 55 -11.50 20.21 -4.78
CA GLY A 55 -10.59 20.66 -3.73
C GLY A 55 -10.76 19.92 -2.39
N VAL A 56 -10.42 20.61 -1.31
CA VAL A 56 -10.51 20.08 0.07
C VAL A 56 -11.91 19.60 0.43
N ASP A 57 -12.96 20.24 -0.11
CA ASP A 57 -14.34 19.90 0.19
C ASP A 57 -14.74 18.54 -0.40
N TRP A 58 -14.25 18.21 -1.60
CA TRP A 58 -14.39 16.87 -2.16
C TRP A 58 -13.74 15.82 -1.28
N ALA A 59 -12.50 16.04 -0.86
CA ALA A 59 -11.77 15.11 -0.01
C ALA A 59 -12.50 14.83 1.32
N LYS A 60 -13.01 15.88 1.97
CA LYS A 60 -13.82 15.77 3.19
C LYS A 60 -15.10 14.99 2.94
N LEU A 61 -15.78 15.27 1.83
CA LEU A 61 -17.01 14.57 1.44
C LEU A 61 -16.77 13.07 1.26
N ILE A 62 -15.70 12.66 0.57
CA ILE A 62 -15.38 11.23 0.37
C ILE A 62 -15.13 10.54 1.71
N GLU A 63 -14.32 11.13 2.59
CA GLU A 63 -14.06 10.54 3.91
C GLU A 63 -15.33 10.44 4.75
N GLU A 64 -16.17 11.48 4.74
CA GLU A 64 -17.46 11.47 5.43
C GLU A 64 -18.37 10.37 4.88
N LYS A 65 -18.45 10.22 3.56
CA LYS A 65 -19.30 9.21 2.90
C LYS A 65 -18.84 7.79 3.19
N ILE A 66 -17.54 7.50 3.13
CA ILE A 66 -16.98 6.20 3.52
C ILE A 66 -17.32 5.89 4.97
N ARG A 67 -17.11 6.87 5.87
CA ARG A 67 -17.31 6.67 7.32
C ARG A 67 -18.75 6.37 7.70
N HIS A 68 -19.72 6.92 6.96
CA HIS A 68 -21.15 6.75 7.24
C HIS A 68 -21.83 5.70 6.34
N ALA A 69 -21.09 5.04 5.45
CA ALA A 69 -21.62 3.98 4.62
C ALA A 69 -21.85 2.70 5.45
N ASP A 70 -22.94 2.00 5.15
CA ASP A 70 -23.15 0.64 5.64
C ASP A 70 -22.40 -0.36 4.76
N VAL A 71 -22.30 -0.07 3.46
CA VAL A 71 -21.70 -0.95 2.45
C VAL A 71 -20.87 -0.11 1.47
N VAL A 72 -19.71 -0.63 1.10
CA VAL A 72 -18.88 -0.09 0.02
C VAL A 72 -18.74 -1.17 -1.05
N ILE A 73 -19.19 -0.89 -2.26
CA ILE A 73 -19.05 -1.76 -3.42
C ILE A 73 -17.88 -1.26 -4.25
N ALA A 74 -16.85 -2.10 -4.43
CA ALA A 74 -15.63 -1.75 -5.14
C ALA A 74 -15.59 -2.42 -6.53
N LEU A 75 -15.67 -1.63 -7.61
CA LEU A 75 -15.57 -2.13 -8.98
C LEU A 75 -14.10 -2.32 -9.38
N LEU A 76 -13.67 -3.58 -9.51
CA LEU A 76 -12.31 -4.01 -9.79
C LEU A 76 -12.15 -4.35 -11.28
N SER A 77 -11.63 -3.41 -12.05
CA SER A 77 -11.30 -3.55 -13.47
C SER A 77 -9.80 -3.32 -13.70
N GLU A 78 -9.31 -3.62 -14.89
CA GLU A 78 -7.92 -3.31 -15.30
C GLU A 78 -7.55 -1.84 -15.04
N HIS A 79 -8.53 -0.93 -15.13
CA HIS A 79 -8.30 0.49 -14.91
C HIS A 79 -8.37 0.91 -13.44
N SER A 80 -9.26 0.33 -12.63
CA SER A 80 -9.44 0.74 -11.24
C SER A 80 -8.34 0.22 -10.32
N ILE A 81 -7.80 -0.99 -10.58
CA ILE A 81 -6.76 -1.59 -9.72
C ILE A 81 -5.44 -0.82 -9.70
N HIS A 82 -5.18 -0.02 -10.73
CA HIS A 82 -3.99 0.84 -10.83
C HIS A 82 -4.25 2.28 -10.37
N SER A 83 -5.48 2.58 -9.92
CA SER A 83 -5.87 3.93 -9.50
C SER A 83 -5.51 4.17 -8.04
N GLU A 84 -4.67 5.17 -7.77
CA GLU A 84 -4.26 5.52 -6.40
C GLU A 84 -5.42 6.00 -5.54
N ILE A 85 -6.40 6.69 -6.15
CA ILE A 85 -7.56 7.17 -5.40
C ILE A 85 -8.50 6.01 -5.05
N PHE A 86 -8.72 5.08 -5.99
CA PHE A 86 -9.50 3.88 -5.74
C PHE A 86 -8.85 3.02 -4.64
N GLY A 87 -7.53 2.82 -4.73
CA GLY A 87 -6.77 2.13 -3.69
C GLY A 87 -6.86 2.81 -2.33
N PHE A 88 -6.78 4.14 -2.30
CA PHE A 88 -6.98 4.94 -1.09
C PHE A 88 -8.41 4.80 -0.53
N GLU A 89 -9.44 4.83 -1.36
CA GLU A 89 -10.84 4.67 -0.93
C GLU A 89 -11.09 3.26 -0.37
N VAL A 90 -10.50 2.22 -0.97
CA VAL A 90 -10.54 0.85 -0.43
C VAL A 90 -9.78 0.75 0.89
N GLU A 91 -8.57 1.31 0.99
CA GLU A 91 -7.76 1.40 2.21
C GLU A 91 -8.56 2.07 3.34
N HIS A 92 -9.21 3.20 3.05
CA HIS A 92 -10.03 3.92 4.03
C HIS A 92 -11.35 3.25 4.38
N SER A 93 -11.98 2.58 3.43
CA SER A 93 -13.16 1.77 3.70
C SER A 93 -12.80 0.61 4.63
N HIS A 94 -11.65 -0.01 4.41
CA HIS A 94 -11.13 -1.05 5.29
C HIS A 94 -10.82 -0.49 6.68
N ASP A 95 -10.07 0.61 6.80
CA ASP A 95 -9.75 1.24 8.08
C ASP A 95 -11.02 1.69 8.85
N ALA A 96 -12.02 2.21 8.14
CA ALA A 96 -13.33 2.53 8.72
C ALA A 96 -14.02 1.26 9.23
N ALA A 97 -14.06 0.19 8.43
CA ALA A 97 -14.59 -1.12 8.85
C ALA A 97 -13.89 -1.67 10.08
N GLN A 98 -12.56 -1.53 10.14
CA GLN A 98 -11.76 -1.93 11.29
C GLN A 98 -12.11 -1.13 12.56
N SER A 99 -12.41 0.17 12.43
CA SER A 99 -12.72 1.04 13.57
C SER A 99 -14.20 1.05 13.98
N GLN A 100 -15.10 0.58 13.11
CA GLN A 100 -16.56 0.66 13.31
C GLN A 100 -17.25 -0.70 13.25
N HIS A 101 -16.74 -1.68 13.99
CA HIS A 101 -17.37 -3.00 14.15
C HIS A 101 -17.73 -3.68 12.81
N GLY A 102 -16.88 -3.52 11.79
CA GLY A 102 -17.05 -4.13 10.46
C GLY A 102 -17.78 -3.27 9.41
N LYS A 103 -18.13 -2.00 9.71
CA LYS A 103 -18.76 -1.10 8.74
C LYS A 103 -17.81 -0.02 8.16
N PRO A 104 -17.81 0.23 6.85
CA PRO A 104 -18.69 -0.38 5.84
C PRO A 104 -18.29 -1.81 5.49
N HIS A 105 -19.28 -2.63 5.14
CA HIS A 105 -19.02 -3.95 4.56
C HIS A 105 -18.50 -3.79 3.13
N LEU A 106 -17.30 -4.31 2.85
CA LEU A 106 -16.68 -4.26 1.54
C LEU A 106 -17.20 -5.40 0.64
N ILE A 107 -17.68 -5.05 -0.55
CA ILE A 107 -18.13 -6.00 -1.58
C ILE A 107 -17.32 -5.76 -2.86
N PRO A 108 -16.34 -6.63 -3.18
CA PRO A 108 -15.57 -6.52 -4.41
C PRO A 108 -16.34 -7.11 -5.60
N VAL A 109 -16.38 -6.36 -6.71
CA VAL A 109 -16.98 -6.77 -7.98
C VAL A 109 -15.91 -6.72 -9.06
N ARG A 110 -15.50 -7.86 -9.60
CA ARG A 110 -14.58 -7.95 -10.75
C ARG A 110 -15.33 -7.65 -12.04
N VAL A 111 -14.83 -6.66 -12.78
CA VAL A 111 -15.43 -6.11 -13.99
C VAL A 111 -14.49 -6.38 -15.17
N ALA A 112 -14.80 -7.42 -15.95
CA ALA A 112 -14.03 -7.93 -17.09
C ALA A 112 -12.53 -8.10 -16.77
N PHE A 113 -12.23 -8.53 -15.55
CA PHE A 113 -10.88 -8.59 -15.01
C PHE A 113 -10.66 -9.78 -14.09
N SER A 114 -9.76 -10.69 -14.47
CA SER A 114 -9.48 -11.94 -13.76
C SER A 114 -8.06 -12.07 -13.20
N ASP A 115 -7.18 -11.12 -13.49
CA ASP A 115 -5.79 -11.18 -13.01
C ASP A 115 -5.69 -10.96 -11.49
N PRO A 116 -4.58 -11.38 -10.85
CA PRO A 116 -4.32 -11.09 -9.45
C PRO A 116 -4.37 -9.59 -9.14
N LEU A 117 -4.90 -9.23 -7.97
CA LEU A 117 -4.88 -7.84 -7.52
C LEU A 117 -3.44 -7.41 -7.19
N PRO A 118 -3.08 -6.13 -7.37
CA PRO A 118 -1.86 -5.58 -6.81
C PRO A 118 -1.81 -5.81 -5.29
N ASP A 119 -0.62 -6.07 -4.75
CA ASP A 119 -0.41 -6.43 -3.33
C ASP A 119 -1.19 -5.52 -2.36
N SER A 120 -1.21 -4.21 -2.62
CA SER A 120 -1.91 -3.23 -1.77
C SER A 120 -3.43 -3.41 -1.71
N LEU A 121 -4.06 -3.86 -2.80
CA LEU A 121 -5.49 -4.16 -2.85
C LEU A 121 -5.77 -5.60 -2.42
N GLY A 122 -4.93 -6.54 -2.84
CA GLY A 122 -5.05 -7.96 -2.49
C GLY A 122 -4.99 -8.19 -0.98
N ALA A 123 -4.12 -7.46 -0.27
CA ALA A 123 -4.03 -7.46 1.19
C ALA A 123 -5.38 -7.23 1.90
N ILE A 124 -6.28 -6.46 1.29
CA ILE A 124 -7.58 -6.11 1.85
C ILE A 124 -8.68 -7.01 1.27
N LEU A 125 -8.66 -7.23 -0.04
CA LEU A 125 -9.81 -7.75 -0.79
C LEU A 125 -9.71 -9.26 -1.07
N ASP A 126 -8.51 -9.88 -1.09
CA ASP A 126 -8.35 -11.28 -1.52
C ASP A 126 -9.11 -12.29 -0.65
N SER A 127 -9.34 -11.94 0.61
CA SER A 127 -10.09 -12.77 1.56
C SER A 127 -11.61 -12.65 1.45
N LEU A 128 -12.11 -11.71 0.64
CA LEU A 128 -13.54 -11.42 0.50
C LEU A 128 -14.19 -12.25 -0.61
N VAL A 129 -15.51 -12.34 -0.57
CA VAL A 129 -16.29 -13.00 -1.62
C VAL A 129 -16.39 -12.05 -2.82
N TYR A 130 -15.94 -12.52 -3.98
CA TYR A 130 -15.99 -11.76 -5.22
C TYR A 130 -17.28 -12.02 -5.99
N HIS A 131 -17.80 -10.96 -6.60
CA HIS A 131 -18.81 -11.02 -7.64
C HIS A 131 -18.17 -10.71 -8.99
N PHE A 132 -18.71 -11.28 -10.07
CA PHE A 132 -18.06 -11.22 -11.39
C PHE A 132 -19.04 -10.74 -12.45
N TRP A 133 -18.53 -9.91 -13.35
CA TRP A 133 -19.21 -9.44 -14.55
C TRP A 133 -18.19 -9.44 -15.70
N GLU A 134 -18.45 -10.19 -16.78
CA GLU A 134 -17.58 -10.27 -17.96
C GLU A 134 -18.15 -9.49 -19.16
N GLY A 135 -19.46 -9.22 -19.16
CA GLY A 135 -20.15 -8.49 -20.22
C GLY A 135 -21.64 -8.32 -19.94
N PRO A 136 -22.38 -7.59 -20.80
CA PRO A 136 -23.79 -7.25 -20.56
C PRO A 136 -24.73 -8.44 -20.36
N GLN A 137 -24.37 -9.63 -20.84
CA GLN A 137 -25.09 -10.87 -20.58
C GLN A 137 -25.17 -11.24 -19.09
N ASP A 138 -24.24 -10.72 -18.27
CA ASP A 138 -24.16 -10.98 -16.84
C ASP A 138 -24.98 -9.99 -16.01
N ASP A 139 -25.59 -8.96 -16.60
CA ASP A 139 -26.30 -7.88 -15.89
C ASP A 139 -27.35 -8.42 -14.91
N ALA A 140 -28.16 -9.39 -15.37
CA ALA A 140 -29.21 -10.00 -14.54
C ALA A 140 -28.63 -10.85 -13.39
N ARG A 141 -27.50 -11.53 -13.62
CA ARG A 141 -26.81 -12.33 -12.59
C ARG A 141 -26.22 -11.41 -11.53
N LEU A 142 -25.47 -10.40 -11.97
CA LEU A 142 -24.82 -9.44 -11.06
C LEU A 142 -25.86 -8.71 -10.20
N ARG A 143 -26.99 -8.29 -10.78
CA ARG A 143 -28.12 -7.72 -10.03
C ARG A 143 -28.52 -8.61 -8.85
N GLN A 144 -28.76 -9.89 -9.11
CA GLN A 144 -29.23 -10.82 -8.09
C GLN A 144 -28.15 -11.08 -7.02
N ASP A 145 -26.90 -11.22 -7.45
CA ASP A 145 -25.77 -11.46 -6.56
C ASP A 145 -25.55 -10.30 -5.58
N ILE A 146 -25.64 -9.06 -6.05
CA ILE A 146 -25.49 -7.87 -5.20
C ILE A 146 -26.66 -7.72 -4.23
N LEU A 147 -27.91 -7.92 -4.67
CA LEU A 147 -29.07 -7.89 -3.77
C LEU A 147 -28.98 -8.98 -2.68
N ASN A 148 -28.50 -10.17 -3.04
CA ASN A 148 -28.24 -11.24 -2.08
C ASN A 148 -27.13 -10.87 -1.08
N ALA A 149 -26.04 -10.27 -1.57
CA ALA A 149 -24.93 -9.82 -0.73
C ALA A 149 -25.39 -8.75 0.27
N LEU A 150 -26.20 -7.78 -0.16
CA LEU A 150 -26.78 -6.75 0.71
C LEU A 150 -27.75 -7.33 1.74
N ALA A 151 -28.59 -8.29 1.35
CA ALA A 151 -29.47 -8.99 2.29
C ALA A 151 -28.69 -9.80 3.34
N ALA A 152 -27.46 -10.22 3.01
CA ALA A 152 -26.56 -10.91 3.92
C ALA A 152 -25.79 -9.97 4.85
N VAL A 153 -25.81 -8.64 4.61
CA VAL A 153 -25.24 -7.63 5.49
C VAL A 153 -26.05 -7.59 6.79
N ARG A 154 -25.66 -8.41 7.76
CA ARG A 154 -26.19 -8.37 9.12
C ARG A 154 -25.35 -7.43 9.96
N PRO A 155 -25.93 -6.70 10.93
CA PRO A 155 -25.14 -6.03 11.95
C PRO A 155 -24.22 -7.07 12.60
N ALA A 156 -22.93 -6.76 12.69
CA ALA A 156 -21.92 -7.67 13.22
C ALA A 156 -22.37 -8.21 14.59
N ALA A 157 -22.63 -9.52 14.67
CA ALA A 157 -22.69 -10.18 15.96
C ALA A 157 -21.30 -10.07 16.60
N PRO A 158 -21.20 -9.90 17.93
CA PRO A 158 -19.91 -9.99 18.61
C PRO A 158 -19.23 -11.30 18.21
N PRO A 159 -17.88 -11.32 18.06
CA PRO A 159 -17.18 -12.48 17.53
C PRO A 159 -17.55 -13.70 18.35
N VAL A 160 -18.16 -14.69 17.69
CA VAL A 160 -18.40 -15.99 18.30
C VAL A 160 -17.01 -16.60 18.49
N ARG A 161 -16.54 -16.64 19.74
CA ARG A 161 -15.39 -17.45 20.11
C ARG A 161 -15.72 -18.89 19.79
N VAL A 162 -15.22 -19.38 18.65
CA VAL A 162 -15.22 -20.81 18.37
C VAL A 162 -14.18 -21.42 19.30
N SER A 163 -14.65 -21.98 20.41
CA SER A 163 -13.81 -22.85 21.22
C SER A 163 -13.57 -24.12 20.41
N VAL A 164 -12.39 -24.24 19.81
CA VAL A 164 -11.96 -25.51 19.21
C VAL A 164 -11.65 -26.44 20.38
N ALA A 165 -12.44 -27.51 20.52
CA ALA A 165 -12.10 -28.56 21.47
C ALA A 165 -10.71 -29.10 21.14
N LYS A 166 -9.81 -29.17 22.13
CA LYS A 166 -8.47 -29.75 21.98
C LYS A 166 -8.57 -31.11 21.29
N GLY A 167 -7.93 -31.26 20.12
CA GLY A 167 -7.74 -32.56 19.46
C GLY A 167 -8.43 -32.74 18.10
N LEU A 168 -9.17 -31.78 17.57
CA LEU A 168 -9.73 -31.89 16.21
C LEU A 168 -8.71 -31.47 15.15
N ARG A 169 -8.05 -32.47 14.58
CA ARG A 169 -7.15 -32.35 13.43
C ARG A 169 -7.97 -32.20 12.14
N LEU A 170 -7.82 -31.08 11.44
CA LEU A 170 -8.03 -31.06 10.00
C LEU A 170 -6.75 -31.60 9.37
N LEU A 171 -6.81 -32.86 8.90
CA LEU A 171 -5.72 -33.42 8.10
C LEU A 171 -5.74 -32.74 6.73
N PRO A 172 -4.64 -32.09 6.30
CA PRO A 172 -4.56 -31.59 4.94
C PRO A 172 -4.68 -32.77 3.97
N ARG A 173 -5.63 -32.70 3.03
CA ARG A 173 -5.61 -33.59 1.87
C ARG A 173 -4.38 -33.20 1.03
N PRO A 174 -3.50 -34.14 0.66
CA PRO A 174 -2.37 -33.84 -0.20
C PRO A 174 -2.90 -33.42 -1.58
N THR A 175 -2.70 -32.14 -1.92
CA THR A 175 -2.83 -31.66 -3.29
C THR A 175 -1.62 -32.20 -4.06
N PRO A 176 -1.82 -32.90 -5.20
CA PRO A 176 -0.68 -33.39 -5.98
C PRO A 176 0.17 -32.21 -6.44
N LEU A 177 1.46 -32.25 -6.14
CA LEU A 177 2.46 -31.33 -6.66
C LEU A 177 2.33 -31.27 -8.20
N PRO A 178 2.27 -30.08 -8.81
CA PRO A 178 2.38 -29.98 -10.26
C PRO A 178 3.72 -30.59 -10.67
N LYS A 179 3.66 -31.52 -11.64
CA LYS A 179 4.87 -32.14 -12.19
C LYS A 179 5.77 -31.04 -12.76
N PRO A 180 7.09 -31.09 -12.53
CA PRO A 180 8.00 -30.15 -13.15
C PRO A 180 7.90 -30.30 -14.67
N VAL A 181 7.35 -29.29 -15.33
CA VAL A 181 7.50 -29.15 -16.78
C VAL A 181 8.93 -28.66 -16.96
N ASN A 182 9.81 -29.55 -17.41
CA ASN A 182 11.12 -29.17 -17.91
C ASN A 182 10.94 -28.33 -19.17
N VAL A 183 10.73 -27.03 -19.01
CA VAL A 183 10.94 -26.08 -20.09
C VAL A 183 12.45 -25.94 -20.21
N LYS A 184 13.03 -26.58 -21.23
CA LYS A 184 14.36 -26.19 -21.71
C LYS A 184 14.24 -24.74 -22.16
N LEU A 185 14.75 -23.80 -21.37
CA LEU A 185 15.05 -22.47 -21.89
C LEU A 185 16.19 -22.65 -22.91
N GLU A 186 15.82 -22.75 -24.18
CA GLU A 186 16.75 -22.44 -25.25
C GLU A 186 17.13 -20.96 -25.11
N ALA A 187 18.44 -20.70 -25.15
CA ALA A 187 18.97 -19.34 -25.12
C ALA A 187 18.32 -18.53 -26.25
N PRO A 188 17.72 -17.35 -25.97
CA PRO A 188 17.14 -16.57 -27.03
C PRO A 188 18.26 -16.10 -27.96
N ALA A 189 18.10 -16.39 -29.25
CA ALA A 189 18.83 -15.70 -30.30
C ALA A 189 18.66 -14.20 -30.10
N THR A 190 19.76 -13.45 -30.27
CA THR A 190 19.81 -12.00 -30.11
C THR A 190 18.70 -11.36 -30.96
N PRO A 191 17.66 -10.75 -30.38
CA PRO A 191 16.67 -10.04 -31.17
C PRO A 191 17.30 -8.73 -31.65
N ALA A 192 16.97 -8.34 -32.89
CA ALA A 192 17.13 -6.95 -33.33
C ALA A 192 16.48 -5.99 -32.30
N PRO A 193 16.89 -4.71 -32.20
CA PRO A 193 16.35 -3.79 -31.20
C PRO A 193 14.85 -3.62 -31.39
N GLN A 194 14.07 -4.35 -30.58
CA GLN A 194 12.63 -4.18 -30.43
C GLN A 194 12.39 -3.06 -29.42
N ALA A 195 11.29 -2.31 -29.62
CA ALA A 195 10.87 -1.28 -28.67
C ALA A 195 10.76 -1.89 -27.26
N PRO A 196 11.17 -1.16 -26.20
CA PRO A 196 11.13 -1.69 -24.84
C PRO A 196 9.69 -2.08 -24.47
N VAL A 197 9.50 -3.30 -23.97
CA VAL A 197 8.21 -3.71 -23.40
C VAL A 197 7.95 -2.86 -22.17
N LEU A 198 6.89 -2.06 -22.22
CA LEU A 198 6.52 -1.18 -21.12
C LEU A 198 5.94 -2.01 -19.97
N GLU A 199 6.50 -1.84 -18.78
CA GLU A 199 6.00 -2.47 -17.56
C GLU A 199 4.92 -1.59 -16.91
N PRO A 200 3.88 -2.18 -16.29
CA PRO A 200 2.92 -1.42 -15.48
C PRO A 200 3.62 -0.55 -14.44
N VAL A 201 3.13 0.69 -14.29
CA VAL A 201 3.66 1.63 -13.30
C VAL A 201 2.80 1.59 -12.04
N GLY A 202 3.38 1.03 -10.97
CA GLY A 202 2.76 0.95 -9.65
C GLY A 202 3.51 -0.05 -8.78
N GLY A 203 3.43 0.09 -7.46
CA GLY A 203 4.09 -0.84 -6.53
C GLY A 203 5.62 -0.89 -6.64
N ALA A 204 6.19 -2.02 -6.20
CA ALA A 204 7.63 -2.23 -6.21
C ALA A 204 8.13 -2.58 -7.63
N VAL A 205 9.23 -1.95 -8.05
CA VAL A 205 9.86 -2.24 -9.35
C VAL A 205 10.46 -3.65 -9.33
N PRO A 206 10.14 -4.52 -10.30
CA PRO A 206 10.69 -5.87 -10.38
C PRO A 206 12.22 -5.89 -10.36
N LEU A 207 12.80 -6.98 -9.84
CA LEU A 207 14.25 -7.11 -9.65
C LEU A 207 15.03 -7.00 -10.97
N ASN A 208 14.49 -7.59 -12.04
CA ASN A 208 15.04 -7.62 -13.39
C ASN A 208 14.58 -6.46 -14.29
N SER A 209 13.76 -5.53 -13.77
CA SER A 209 13.23 -4.43 -14.56
C SER A 209 14.36 -3.54 -15.10
N PRO A 210 14.38 -3.23 -16.42
CA PRO A 210 15.31 -2.28 -16.98
C PRO A 210 15.02 -0.85 -16.50
N PHE A 211 13.81 -0.58 -15.99
CA PHE A 211 13.39 0.75 -15.57
C PHE A 211 13.80 1.12 -14.14
N TYR A 212 14.53 0.25 -13.44
CA TYR A 212 15.11 0.62 -12.15
C TYR A 212 16.43 1.35 -12.29
N LEU A 213 16.51 2.51 -11.65
CA LEU A 213 17.76 3.24 -11.49
C LEU A 213 18.36 2.95 -10.12
N GLN A 214 19.59 2.46 -10.12
CA GLN A 214 20.39 2.36 -8.92
C GLN A 214 20.72 3.76 -8.40
N ARG A 215 20.63 3.92 -7.08
CA ARG A 215 20.92 5.14 -6.33
C ARG A 215 22.05 4.88 -5.33
N PRO A 216 22.66 5.93 -4.74
CA PRO A 216 23.67 5.76 -3.70
C PRO A 216 23.22 4.82 -2.56
N ALA A 217 21.95 4.93 -2.15
CA ALA A 217 21.32 4.09 -1.14
C ALA A 217 21.36 2.57 -1.47
N ASP A 218 21.41 2.17 -2.74
CA ASP A 218 21.56 0.75 -3.12
C ASP A 218 22.92 0.19 -2.69
N GLN A 219 23.98 0.96 -2.89
CA GLN A 219 25.33 0.57 -2.49
C GLN A 219 25.48 0.61 -0.97
N GLU A 220 24.92 1.62 -0.31
CA GLU A 220 24.91 1.74 1.14
C GLU A 220 24.15 0.58 1.80
N LEU A 221 23.00 0.17 1.25
CA LEU A 221 22.24 -0.99 1.71
C LEU A 221 23.06 -2.28 1.58
N ARG A 222 23.70 -2.51 0.43
CA ARG A 222 24.55 -3.69 0.22
C ARG A 222 25.73 -3.71 1.18
N ALA A 223 26.35 -2.56 1.43
CA ALA A 223 27.45 -2.43 2.37
C ALA A 223 26.98 -2.73 3.81
N ALA A 224 25.82 -2.21 4.22
CA ALA A 224 25.22 -2.47 5.52
C ALA A 224 24.86 -3.94 5.73
N LEU A 225 24.26 -4.58 4.72
CA LEU A 225 23.96 -6.02 4.75
C LEU A 225 25.24 -6.86 4.78
N THR A 226 26.31 -6.43 4.10
CA THR A 226 27.61 -7.13 4.11
C THR A 226 28.29 -7.07 5.47
N ARG A 227 28.13 -5.96 6.20
CA ARG A 227 28.59 -5.81 7.59
C ARG A 227 27.67 -6.48 8.60
N TYR A 228 26.55 -7.04 8.14
CA TYR A 228 25.48 -7.55 8.99
C TYR A 228 24.98 -6.49 9.97
N ASP A 229 24.83 -5.23 9.58
CA ASP A 229 24.32 -4.18 10.48
C ASP A 229 23.00 -4.66 11.12
N SER A 230 22.81 -4.43 12.42
CA SER A 230 21.68 -4.99 13.17
C SER A 230 20.33 -4.39 12.75
N ILE A 231 20.30 -3.09 12.51
CA ILE A 231 19.11 -2.36 12.04
C ILE A 231 19.55 -1.47 10.89
N ILE A 232 18.83 -1.56 9.78
CA ILE A 232 18.99 -0.74 8.59
C ILE A 232 17.66 -0.05 8.32
N LEU A 233 17.66 1.27 8.37
CA LEU A 233 16.50 2.13 8.30
C LEU A 233 16.38 2.73 6.91
N VAL A 234 15.39 2.31 6.12
CA VAL A 234 15.09 2.85 4.79
C VAL A 234 14.03 3.94 4.91
N LYS A 235 14.48 5.19 4.98
CA LYS A 235 13.62 6.36 5.17
C LYS A 235 13.30 7.04 3.84
N GLY A 236 12.03 7.42 3.65
CA GLY A 236 11.64 8.27 2.53
C GLY A 236 10.13 8.44 2.39
N ALA A 237 9.71 9.43 1.60
CA ALA A 237 8.29 9.66 1.30
C ALA A 237 7.63 8.44 0.66
N ARG A 238 6.30 8.39 0.62
CA ARG A 238 5.58 7.35 -0.14
C ARG A 238 6.00 7.41 -1.62
N GLN A 239 6.00 6.25 -2.26
CA GLN A 239 6.32 6.11 -3.70
C GLN A 239 7.71 6.59 -4.16
N ILE A 240 8.66 6.82 -3.23
CA ILE A 240 10.07 7.05 -3.54
C ILE A 240 10.85 5.74 -3.86
N GLY A 241 10.19 4.58 -3.81
CA GLY A 241 10.81 3.28 -4.09
C GLY A 241 11.52 2.63 -2.89
N LYS A 242 10.99 2.81 -1.66
CA LYS A 242 11.47 2.12 -0.45
C LYS A 242 11.39 0.59 -0.60
N THR A 243 10.21 0.08 -0.92
CA THR A 243 9.97 -1.36 -1.17
C THR A 243 10.86 -1.91 -2.27
N SER A 244 11.09 -1.13 -3.35
CA SER A 244 11.98 -1.54 -4.45
C SER A 244 13.44 -1.65 -4.02
N LEU A 245 13.91 -0.76 -3.14
CA LEU A 245 15.24 -0.83 -2.55
C LEU A 245 15.34 -2.05 -1.61
N MET A 246 14.35 -2.24 -0.74
CA MET A 246 14.31 -3.36 0.20
C MET A 246 14.30 -4.72 -0.52
N ALA A 247 13.45 -4.89 -1.53
CA ALA A 247 13.37 -6.13 -2.31
C ALA A 247 14.73 -6.51 -2.91
N ARG A 248 15.49 -5.53 -3.42
CA ARG A 248 16.86 -5.74 -3.92
C ARG A 248 17.85 -6.07 -2.82
N GLY A 249 17.76 -5.41 -1.67
CA GLY A 249 18.62 -5.72 -0.52
C GLY A 249 18.39 -7.14 -0.01
N VAL A 250 17.13 -7.54 0.14
CA VAL A 250 16.75 -8.89 0.56
C VAL A 250 17.19 -9.93 -0.47
N GLN A 251 17.02 -9.65 -1.77
CA GLN A 251 17.55 -10.53 -2.81
C GLN A 251 19.08 -10.66 -2.74
N TYR A 252 19.80 -9.54 -2.55
CA TYR A 252 21.25 -9.55 -2.37
C TYR A 252 21.68 -10.38 -1.15
N ALA A 253 20.95 -10.27 -0.03
CA ALA A 253 21.20 -11.07 1.16
C ALA A 253 21.00 -12.58 0.90
N ARG A 254 19.93 -12.93 0.16
CA ARG A 254 19.65 -14.33 -0.25
C ARG A 254 20.79 -14.90 -1.10
N GLU A 255 21.28 -14.14 -2.07
CA GLU A 255 22.42 -14.52 -2.93
C GLU A 255 23.71 -14.74 -2.13
N ARG A 256 23.84 -14.11 -0.96
CA ARG A 256 24.97 -14.31 -0.03
C ARG A 256 24.75 -15.45 0.97
N GLY A 257 23.66 -16.19 0.83
CA GLY A 257 23.35 -17.33 1.68
C GLY A 257 22.63 -16.99 2.99
N ALA A 258 22.14 -15.75 3.16
CA ALA A 258 21.28 -15.41 4.29
C ALA A 258 19.87 -16.00 4.09
N ARG A 259 19.23 -16.37 5.20
CA ARG A 259 17.79 -16.62 5.25
C ARG A 259 17.07 -15.28 5.27
N VAL A 260 15.93 -15.22 4.62
CA VAL A 260 15.22 -13.96 4.41
C VAL A 260 13.74 -14.13 4.71
N ALA A 261 13.18 -13.14 5.40
CA ALA A 261 11.75 -12.99 5.64
C ALA A 261 11.33 -11.56 5.25
N LEU A 262 10.09 -11.42 4.80
CA LEU A 262 9.48 -10.14 4.44
C LEU A 262 8.12 -10.02 5.12
N THR A 263 7.93 -8.97 5.90
CA THR A 263 6.65 -8.64 6.51
C THR A 263 6.18 -7.31 5.95
N ASP A 264 5.04 -7.35 5.27
CA ASP A 264 4.29 -6.18 4.85
C ASP A 264 3.11 -5.99 5.80
N PHE A 265 3.16 -4.92 6.59
CA PHE A 265 2.11 -4.65 7.59
C PHE A 265 0.77 -4.22 6.97
N GLN A 266 0.69 -3.93 5.67
CA GLN A 266 -0.58 -3.75 4.98
C GLN A 266 -1.41 -5.04 4.95
N LYS A 267 -0.77 -6.21 5.02
CA LYS A 267 -1.44 -7.52 5.02
C LYS A 267 -2.13 -7.87 6.34
N PHE A 268 -1.88 -7.10 7.40
CA PHE A 268 -2.46 -7.35 8.73
C PHE A 268 -3.83 -6.67 8.81
N ASN A 269 -4.88 -7.41 9.17
CA ASN A 269 -6.20 -6.83 9.41
C ASN A 269 -6.28 -6.30 10.86
N ALA A 270 -7.36 -5.60 11.26
CA ALA A 270 -7.38 -5.07 12.62
C ALA A 270 -7.56 -6.12 13.70
N SER A 271 -8.05 -7.33 13.42
CA SER A 271 -7.99 -8.40 14.45
C SER A 271 -6.54 -8.78 14.76
N ASN A 272 -5.64 -8.70 13.76
CA ASN A 272 -4.21 -8.87 13.97
C ASN A 272 -3.58 -7.65 14.68
N LEU A 273 -4.09 -6.44 14.40
CA LEU A 273 -3.60 -5.17 14.98
C LEU A 273 -4.41 -4.69 16.19
N ASP A 274 -5.25 -5.53 16.79
CA ASP A 274 -6.15 -5.15 17.89
C ASP A 274 -5.37 -4.96 19.19
N ASN A 275 -4.48 -5.91 19.48
CA ASN A 275 -3.65 -5.90 20.67
C ASN A 275 -2.30 -6.60 20.40
N VAL A 276 -1.35 -6.33 21.30
CA VAL A 276 0.04 -6.80 21.15
C VAL A 276 0.17 -8.33 21.07
N ALA A 277 -0.72 -9.09 21.71
CA ALA A 277 -0.69 -10.55 21.67
C ALA A 277 -1.14 -11.09 20.31
N SER A 278 -2.29 -10.64 19.80
CA SER A 278 -2.77 -10.99 18.45
C SER A 278 -1.73 -10.62 17.38
N PHE A 279 -1.11 -9.45 17.55
CA PHE A 279 -0.06 -8.96 16.65
C PHE A 279 1.14 -9.90 16.62
N PHE A 280 1.74 -10.21 17.78
CA PHE A 280 2.93 -11.05 17.82
C PHE A 280 2.67 -12.50 17.45
N ILE A 281 1.48 -13.05 17.71
CA ILE A 281 1.09 -14.38 17.22
C ILE A 281 1.06 -14.38 15.69
N THR A 282 0.35 -13.42 15.09
CA THR A 282 0.26 -13.30 13.62
C THR A 282 1.66 -13.10 12.99
N LEU A 283 2.49 -12.26 13.62
CA LEU A 283 3.86 -12.00 13.17
C LEU A 283 4.73 -13.26 13.26
N ALA A 284 4.58 -14.05 14.34
CA ALA A 284 5.28 -15.30 14.53
C ALA A 284 4.88 -16.36 13.50
N GLU A 285 3.57 -16.51 13.26
CA GLU A 285 3.04 -17.45 12.26
C GLU A 285 3.56 -17.09 10.87
N SER A 286 3.48 -15.81 10.49
CA SER A 286 4.02 -15.33 9.22
C SER A 286 5.51 -15.60 9.07
N LEU A 287 6.30 -15.39 10.13
CA LEU A 287 7.75 -15.60 10.10
C LEU A 287 8.11 -17.08 10.00
N VAL A 288 7.45 -17.93 10.79
CA VAL A 288 7.68 -19.37 10.80
C VAL A 288 7.31 -20.00 9.47
N ASP A 289 6.17 -19.62 8.89
CA ASP A 289 5.71 -20.11 7.59
C ASP A 289 6.70 -19.71 6.48
N GLN A 290 7.14 -18.46 6.43
CA GLN A 290 8.13 -17.99 5.43
C GLN A 290 9.49 -18.67 5.56
N LEU A 291 9.87 -19.05 6.78
CA LEU A 291 11.12 -19.75 7.05
C LEU A 291 10.98 -21.28 6.97
N GLU A 292 9.78 -21.79 6.67
CA GLU A 292 9.46 -23.21 6.58
C GLU A 292 9.87 -23.98 7.85
N LEU A 293 9.67 -23.36 9.03
CA LEU A 293 10.04 -23.97 10.31
C LEU A 293 8.91 -24.88 10.81
N PRO A 294 9.21 -26.08 11.33
CA PRO A 294 8.20 -27.04 11.80
C PRO A 294 7.72 -26.72 13.23
N VAL A 295 7.36 -25.46 13.48
CA VAL A 295 6.99 -24.95 14.81
C VAL A 295 5.63 -24.25 14.71
N LEU A 296 4.76 -24.48 15.69
CA LEU A 296 3.51 -23.74 15.82
C LEU A 296 3.66 -22.70 16.93
N PRO A 297 3.64 -21.39 16.62
CA PRO A 297 3.76 -20.34 17.63
C PRO A 297 2.73 -20.49 18.77
N SER A 298 1.52 -20.91 18.44
CA SER A 298 0.43 -21.16 19.40
C SER A 298 0.79 -22.20 20.46
N ASP A 299 1.57 -23.23 20.10
CA ASP A 299 1.94 -24.32 21.02
C ASP A 299 3.01 -23.89 22.03
N LEU A 300 3.80 -22.86 21.67
CA LEU A 300 4.88 -22.32 22.50
C LEU A 300 4.44 -21.13 23.34
N TRP A 301 3.25 -20.60 23.07
CA TRP A 301 2.71 -19.42 23.72
C TRP A 301 2.28 -19.74 25.16
N ASP A 302 2.86 -19.04 26.13
CA ASP A 302 2.53 -19.17 27.56
C ASP A 302 1.80 -17.90 28.02
N GLU A 303 0.51 -18.03 28.35
CA GLU A 303 -0.34 -16.90 28.79
C GLU A 303 0.15 -16.24 30.09
N ARG A 304 1.04 -16.89 30.85
CA ARG A 304 1.65 -16.30 32.07
C ARG A 304 2.77 -15.31 31.74
N ARG A 305 3.18 -15.20 30.48
CA ARG A 305 4.24 -14.28 30.01
C ARG A 305 3.63 -13.15 29.21
N GLY A 306 4.28 -11.99 29.24
CA GLY A 306 3.96 -10.89 28.33
C GLY A 306 4.16 -11.31 26.86
N ALA A 307 3.37 -10.72 25.96
CA ALA A 307 3.38 -11.07 24.54
C ALA A 307 4.76 -10.87 23.89
N SER A 308 5.44 -9.76 24.21
CA SER A 308 6.82 -9.49 23.77
C SER A 308 7.80 -10.58 24.18
N VAL A 309 7.69 -11.11 25.40
CA VAL A 309 8.57 -12.17 25.92
C VAL A 309 8.30 -13.51 25.22
N ASN A 310 7.04 -13.82 24.92
CA ASN A 310 6.71 -15.01 24.15
C ASN A 310 7.30 -14.92 22.74
N PHE A 311 7.13 -13.78 22.07
CA PHE A 311 7.65 -13.56 20.73
C PHE A 311 9.17 -13.60 20.67
N GLU A 312 9.84 -12.87 21.56
CA GLU A 312 11.31 -12.87 21.67
C GLU A 312 11.85 -14.28 21.88
N ARG A 313 11.22 -15.07 22.77
CA ARG A 313 11.64 -16.44 23.02
C ARG A 313 11.54 -17.32 21.79
N LEU A 314 10.44 -17.20 21.03
CA LEU A 314 10.25 -17.91 19.77
C LEU A 314 11.36 -17.53 18.78
N LEU A 315 11.57 -16.24 18.55
CA LEU A 315 12.59 -15.75 17.63
C LEU A 315 14.00 -16.20 18.04
N ARG A 316 14.34 -16.09 19.33
CA ARG A 316 15.66 -16.46 19.84
C ARG A 316 15.91 -17.97 19.83
N ARG A 317 14.95 -18.77 20.29
CA ARG A 317 15.16 -20.22 20.53
C ARG A 317 14.78 -21.10 19.36
N GLU A 318 13.73 -20.73 18.64
CA GLU A 318 13.16 -21.57 17.60
C GLU A 318 13.56 -21.12 16.20
N VAL A 319 13.74 -19.80 16.01
CA VAL A 319 14.21 -19.25 14.74
C VAL A 319 15.74 -19.17 14.74
N LEU A 320 16.33 -18.16 15.40
CA LEU A 320 17.75 -17.83 15.26
C LEU A 320 18.70 -18.96 15.68
N LYS A 321 18.35 -19.76 16.69
CA LYS A 321 19.19 -20.87 17.14
C LYS A 321 19.22 -22.06 16.17
N HIS A 322 18.17 -22.24 15.36
CA HIS A 322 18.09 -23.34 14.39
C HIS A 322 18.53 -22.94 12.98
N LEU A 323 18.66 -21.63 12.71
CA LEU A 323 19.19 -21.15 11.44
C LEU A 323 20.72 -21.30 11.41
N ASN A 324 21.21 -22.10 10.45
CA ASN A 324 22.65 -22.22 10.17
C ASN A 324 23.21 -21.04 9.35
N ALA A 325 22.44 -19.97 9.21
CA ALA A 325 22.78 -18.80 8.42
C ALA A 325 22.14 -17.54 9.04
N PRO A 326 22.71 -16.35 8.80
CA PRO A 326 22.10 -15.08 9.22
C PRO A 326 20.68 -14.91 8.67
N LEU A 327 19.81 -14.28 9.45
CA LEU A 327 18.47 -13.89 9.07
C LEU A 327 18.43 -12.38 8.76
N VAL A 328 18.03 -12.05 7.52
CA VAL A 328 17.68 -10.70 7.12
C VAL A 328 16.16 -10.59 7.04
N TRP A 329 15.57 -9.74 7.89
CA TRP A 329 14.14 -9.56 7.96
C TRP A 329 13.76 -8.17 7.46
N GLY A 330 13.10 -8.11 6.31
CA GLY A 330 12.54 -6.86 5.77
C GLY A 330 11.15 -6.60 6.35
N LEU A 331 10.97 -5.40 6.89
CA LEU A 331 9.74 -4.89 7.49
C LEU A 331 9.28 -3.69 6.68
N ASP A 332 8.22 -3.84 5.88
CA ASP A 332 7.68 -2.79 5.01
C ASP A 332 6.33 -2.26 5.54
N GLU A 333 6.04 -1.00 5.22
CA GLU A 333 4.84 -0.27 5.67
C GLU A 333 4.65 -0.34 7.21
N VAL A 334 5.76 -0.32 7.97
CA VAL A 334 5.75 -0.32 9.44
C VAL A 334 5.02 0.89 10.02
N ASP A 335 4.73 1.89 9.18
CA ASP A 335 3.99 3.09 9.53
C ASP A 335 2.62 2.78 10.14
N ARG A 336 1.99 1.65 9.78
CA ARG A 336 0.71 1.23 10.39
C ARG A 336 0.82 0.99 11.90
N LEU A 337 2.00 0.66 12.42
CA LEU A 337 2.18 0.43 13.86
C LEU A 337 2.23 1.73 14.67
N PHE A 338 2.46 2.89 14.03
CA PHE A 338 2.55 4.16 14.75
C PHE A 338 1.24 4.63 15.36
N THR A 339 0.11 4.25 14.77
CA THR A 339 -1.22 4.55 15.28
C THR A 339 -1.75 3.49 16.24
N CYS A 340 -1.04 2.35 16.36
CA CYS A 340 -1.44 1.26 17.23
C CYS A 340 -1.03 1.57 18.69
N PRO A 341 -1.92 1.36 19.69
CA PRO A 341 -1.60 1.63 21.11
C PRO A 341 -0.37 0.88 21.63
N PHE A 342 -0.07 -0.28 21.06
CA PHE A 342 1.07 -1.14 21.41
C PHE A 342 2.32 -0.92 20.54
N GLY A 343 2.29 0.00 19.58
CA GLY A 343 3.40 0.19 18.63
C GLY A 343 4.74 0.46 19.33
N SER A 344 4.72 1.25 20.41
CA SER A 344 5.91 1.53 21.23
C SER A 344 6.52 0.27 21.86
N GLU A 345 5.71 -0.71 22.25
CA GLU A 345 6.18 -1.99 22.79
C GLU A 345 6.94 -2.79 21.71
N VAL A 346 6.41 -2.84 20.49
CA VAL A 346 7.02 -3.53 19.35
C VAL A 346 8.36 -2.88 18.98
N PHE A 347 8.38 -1.56 18.86
CA PHE A 347 9.60 -0.81 18.56
C PHE A 347 10.65 -0.93 19.69
N GLY A 348 10.21 -0.88 20.95
CA GLY A 348 11.06 -1.14 22.10
C GLY A 348 11.73 -2.52 22.04
N LEU A 349 10.99 -3.54 21.62
CA LEU A 349 11.52 -4.90 21.43
C LEU A 349 12.56 -4.98 20.29
N PHE A 350 12.32 -4.32 19.15
CA PHE A 350 13.33 -4.26 18.07
C PHE A 350 14.62 -3.58 18.52
N ARG A 351 14.51 -2.51 19.32
CA ARG A 351 15.65 -1.83 19.92
C ARG A 351 16.36 -2.71 20.94
N SER A 352 15.65 -3.50 21.74
CA SER A 352 16.29 -4.38 22.73
C SER A 352 17.18 -5.42 22.06
N TRP A 353 16.77 -6.01 20.94
CA TRP A 353 17.60 -6.96 20.19
C TRP A 353 18.88 -6.33 19.64
N HIS A 354 18.82 -5.08 19.20
CA HIS A 354 20.00 -4.31 18.79
C HIS A 354 21.00 -4.17 19.95
N ASN A 355 20.51 -3.84 21.14
CA ASN A 355 21.34 -3.69 22.33
C ASN A 355 21.90 -5.04 22.80
N GLU A 356 21.08 -6.08 22.82
CA GLU A 356 21.50 -7.44 23.21
C GLU A 356 22.61 -7.96 22.30
N ARG A 357 22.54 -7.67 21.01
CA ARG A 357 23.62 -8.02 20.08
C ARG A 357 24.95 -7.34 20.43
N ALA A 358 24.92 -6.09 20.90
CA ALA A 358 26.13 -5.38 21.31
C ALA A 358 26.73 -5.97 22.60
N LEU A 359 25.88 -6.47 23.50
CA LEU A 359 26.29 -7.08 24.77
C LEU A 359 26.69 -8.55 24.64
N ASP A 360 26.12 -9.29 23.69
CA ASP A 360 26.45 -10.68 23.36
C ASP A 360 26.71 -10.85 21.85
N PRO A 361 27.88 -10.44 21.34
CA PRO A 361 28.20 -10.50 19.91
C PRO A 361 28.30 -11.92 19.33
N SER A 362 28.41 -12.94 20.19
CA SER A 362 28.38 -14.36 19.82
C SER A 362 26.99 -14.99 19.97
N GLY A 363 26.04 -14.24 20.51
CA GLY A 363 24.69 -14.71 20.79
C GLY A 363 23.82 -14.84 19.54
N PRO A 364 22.60 -15.39 19.68
CA PRO A 364 21.68 -15.60 18.56
C PRO A 364 21.37 -14.32 17.77
N TRP A 365 21.29 -13.17 18.46
CA TRP A 365 20.98 -11.88 17.85
C TRP A 365 22.06 -11.36 16.89
N ALA A 366 23.29 -11.86 16.98
CA ALA A 366 24.36 -11.53 16.05
C ALA A 366 24.03 -11.93 14.60
N GLY A 367 23.19 -12.96 14.45
CA GLY A 367 22.69 -13.41 13.16
C GLY A 367 21.48 -12.65 12.62
N LEU A 368 20.92 -11.68 13.35
CA LEU A 368 19.73 -10.94 12.92
C LEU A 368 20.07 -9.54 12.38
N THR A 369 19.55 -9.25 11.19
CA THR A 369 19.50 -7.91 10.59
C THR A 369 18.06 -7.54 10.25
N LEU A 370 17.57 -6.44 10.81
CA LEU A 370 16.27 -5.85 10.46
C LEU A 370 16.47 -4.77 9.39
N VAL A 371 15.76 -4.88 8.27
CA VAL A 371 15.64 -3.81 7.26
C VAL A 371 14.26 -3.20 7.40
N ILE A 372 14.16 -1.97 7.89
CA ILE A 372 12.88 -1.33 8.21
C ILE A 372 12.62 -0.20 7.22
N ALA A 373 11.63 -0.37 6.34
CA ALA A 373 11.15 0.72 5.49
C ALA A 373 10.01 1.45 6.18
N TYR A 374 10.14 2.77 6.27
CA TYR A 374 9.14 3.62 6.89
C TYR A 374 9.04 4.96 6.18
N ALA A 375 7.83 5.52 6.19
CA ALA A 375 7.59 6.83 5.68
C ALA A 375 8.30 7.86 6.54
N THR A 376 8.75 8.93 5.89
CA THR A 376 9.30 10.10 6.59
C THR A 376 8.37 10.62 7.68
N GLU A 377 7.05 10.38 7.61
CA GLU A 377 6.02 10.87 8.55
C GLU A 377 6.07 10.22 9.94
N ALA A 378 6.72 9.07 10.07
CA ALA A 378 6.88 8.32 11.31
C ALA A 378 7.31 9.15 12.52
N HIS A 379 8.21 10.12 12.32
CA HIS A 379 8.77 10.95 13.38
C HIS A 379 7.72 11.76 14.15
N LEU A 380 6.53 11.96 13.59
CA LEU A 380 5.41 12.68 14.21
C LEU A 380 4.68 11.85 15.25
N PHE A 381 4.74 10.52 15.12
CA PHE A 381 4.00 9.58 15.93
C PHE A 381 4.90 8.80 16.91
N ILE A 382 6.22 8.91 16.75
CA ILE A 382 7.18 8.34 17.70
C ILE A 382 7.16 9.17 18.98
N THR A 383 6.44 8.69 19.98
CA THR A 383 6.25 9.34 21.28
C THR A 383 7.52 9.39 22.12
N ASP A 384 8.36 8.34 22.07
CA ASP A 384 9.67 8.32 22.72
C ASP A 384 10.74 7.83 21.75
N MET A 385 11.47 8.78 21.18
CA MET A 385 12.55 8.50 20.25
C MET A 385 13.68 7.68 20.92
N ASN A 386 13.90 7.81 22.23
CA ASN A 386 14.97 7.09 22.94
C ASN A 386 14.66 5.61 23.19
N GLN A 387 13.38 5.21 23.11
CA GLN A 387 12.94 3.82 23.26
C GLN A 387 12.75 3.11 21.93
N SER A 388 12.95 3.81 20.82
CA SER A 388 12.64 3.36 19.47
C SER A 388 13.88 2.83 18.73
N PRO A 389 13.74 1.99 17.69
CA PRO A 389 14.88 1.59 16.86
C PRO A 389 15.25 2.68 15.85
N PHE A 390 14.42 3.72 15.65
CA PHE A 390 14.59 4.72 14.58
C PHE A 390 15.76 5.70 14.78
N ASN A 391 16.37 5.71 15.97
CA ASN A 391 17.56 6.49 16.27
C ASN A 391 18.86 5.67 16.31
N VAL A 392 18.80 4.33 16.18
CA VAL A 392 19.97 3.44 16.11
C VAL A 392 20.15 2.85 14.70
N GLY A 393 21.26 2.18 14.47
CA GLY A 393 21.54 1.49 13.21
C GLY A 393 21.92 2.39 12.03
N THR A 394 21.95 1.80 10.84
CA THR A 394 22.36 2.46 9.59
C THR A 394 21.16 3.10 8.92
N ARG A 395 21.21 4.42 8.68
CA ARG A 395 20.12 5.18 8.05
C ARG A 395 20.40 5.42 6.58
N LEU A 396 19.46 4.98 5.75
CA LEU A 396 19.45 5.19 4.31
C LEU A 396 18.32 6.16 3.97
N SER A 397 18.66 7.25 3.29
CA SER A 397 17.68 8.24 2.82
C SER A 397 17.46 8.07 1.33
N LEU A 398 16.21 7.95 0.91
CA LEU A 398 15.86 7.95 -0.50
C LEU A 398 15.48 9.36 -0.95
N GLU A 399 16.21 9.83 -1.96
CA GLU A 399 16.01 11.12 -2.60
C GLU A 399 15.33 10.98 -3.97
N ASP A 400 14.88 12.12 -4.49
CA ASP A 400 14.37 12.25 -5.85
C ASP A 400 15.48 12.00 -6.89
N PHE A 401 15.08 11.67 -8.10
CA PHE A 401 16.01 11.53 -9.20
C PHE A 401 16.62 12.88 -9.60
N SER A 402 17.93 12.90 -9.77
CA SER A 402 18.62 14.03 -10.40
C SER A 402 18.19 14.19 -11.87
N PRO A 403 18.38 15.37 -12.48
CA PRO A 403 18.10 15.56 -13.91
C PRO A 403 18.80 14.53 -14.81
N ALA A 404 20.06 14.17 -14.48
CA ALA A 404 20.80 13.15 -15.21
C ALA A 404 20.20 11.74 -15.06
N GLN A 405 19.64 11.42 -13.89
CA GLN A 405 18.90 10.17 -13.69
C GLN A 405 17.59 10.15 -14.47
N VAL A 406 16.85 11.27 -14.51
CA VAL A 406 15.63 11.38 -15.33
C VAL A 406 15.96 11.23 -16.82
N GLU A 407 17.06 11.83 -17.29
CA GLU A 407 17.56 11.67 -18.65
C GLU A 407 17.88 10.20 -18.98
N GLU A 408 18.60 9.53 -18.09
CA GLU A 408 18.91 8.09 -18.24
C GLU A 408 17.63 7.27 -18.31
N LEU A 409 16.65 7.53 -17.44
CA LEU A 409 15.39 6.81 -17.48
C LEU A 409 14.62 7.09 -18.78
N ASN A 410 14.61 8.34 -19.25
CA ASN A 410 14.04 8.70 -20.54
C ASN A 410 14.65 7.86 -21.68
N ARG A 411 15.97 7.65 -21.70
CA ARG A 411 16.62 6.75 -22.68
C ARG A 411 16.10 5.32 -22.59
N ARG A 412 15.93 4.77 -21.38
CA ARG A 412 15.42 3.40 -21.18
C ARG A 412 13.98 3.22 -21.64
N TYR A 413 13.18 4.28 -21.59
CA TYR A 413 11.83 4.34 -22.15
C TYR A 413 11.80 4.59 -23.67
N GLY A 414 12.95 4.58 -24.36
CA GLY A 414 13.03 4.82 -25.80
C GLY A 414 13.10 6.31 -26.20
N ALA A 415 13.51 7.18 -25.26
CA ALA A 415 13.66 8.62 -25.45
C ALA A 415 12.41 9.36 -25.97
N PRO A 416 11.23 9.21 -25.31
CA PRO A 416 10.03 9.95 -25.70
C PRO A 416 10.21 11.48 -25.60
N LEU A 417 11.05 11.96 -24.68
CA LEU A 417 11.46 13.37 -24.61
C LEU A 417 12.72 13.56 -25.48
N LYS A 418 12.53 14.08 -26.69
CA LYS A 418 13.57 14.08 -27.75
C LYS A 418 14.62 15.18 -27.61
N ASP A 419 14.23 16.33 -27.08
CA ASP A 419 15.10 17.50 -26.95
C ASP A 419 15.32 17.91 -25.49
N ALA A 420 16.37 18.70 -25.26
CA ALA A 420 16.80 19.10 -23.93
C ALA A 420 15.80 20.03 -23.22
N GLU A 421 15.01 20.82 -23.97
CA GLU A 421 14.00 21.68 -23.37
C GLU A 421 12.77 20.87 -22.93
N ALA A 422 12.31 19.91 -23.72
CA ALA A 422 11.26 18.98 -23.32
C ALA A 422 11.65 18.21 -22.04
N LEU A 423 12.88 17.73 -21.97
CA LEU A 423 13.40 17.07 -20.76
C LEU A 423 13.43 18.00 -19.55
N LYS A 424 13.92 19.24 -19.72
CA LYS A 424 13.98 20.24 -18.65
C LYS A 424 12.59 20.63 -18.15
N ARG A 425 11.63 20.84 -19.06
CA ARG A 425 10.21 21.08 -18.74
C ARG A 425 9.61 19.90 -18.00
N PHE A 426 9.89 18.67 -18.41
CA PHE A 426 9.43 17.47 -17.72
C PHE A 426 10.00 17.36 -16.31
N VAL A 427 11.32 17.57 -16.13
CA VAL A 427 11.97 17.58 -14.82
C VAL A 427 11.39 18.66 -13.91
N ALA A 428 11.15 19.86 -14.42
CA ALA A 428 10.50 20.94 -13.65
C ALA A 428 9.07 20.57 -13.22
N LEU A 429 8.34 19.90 -14.11
CA LEU A 429 6.97 19.46 -13.85
C LEU A 429 6.90 18.44 -12.72
N VAL A 430 7.73 17.39 -12.75
CA VAL A 430 7.63 16.25 -11.80
C VAL A 430 8.68 16.24 -10.67
N GLY A 431 9.64 17.16 -10.69
CA GLY A 431 10.66 17.35 -9.64
C GLY A 431 11.58 16.16 -9.38
N GLY A 432 11.69 15.21 -10.32
CA GLY A 432 12.46 13.98 -10.13
C GLY A 432 11.79 12.91 -9.27
N HIS A 433 10.54 13.10 -8.85
CA HIS A 433 9.81 12.12 -8.04
C HIS A 433 9.73 10.75 -8.75
N PRO A 434 10.29 9.65 -8.19
CA PRO A 434 10.46 8.39 -8.92
C PRO A 434 9.18 7.84 -9.54
N PHE A 435 8.06 7.90 -8.81
CA PHE A 435 6.77 7.48 -9.33
C PHE A 435 6.23 8.39 -10.45
N LEU A 436 6.30 9.72 -10.29
CA LEU A 436 5.79 10.66 -11.29
C LEU A 436 6.63 10.59 -12.57
N VAL A 437 7.94 10.47 -12.43
CA VAL A 437 8.88 10.29 -13.54
C VAL A 437 8.55 9.01 -14.31
N ARG A 438 8.44 7.85 -13.63
CA ARG A 438 8.11 6.59 -14.31
C ARG A 438 6.75 6.63 -14.98
N ARG A 439 5.72 7.13 -14.29
CA ARG A 439 4.35 7.23 -14.82
C ARG A 439 4.29 8.16 -16.03
N GLY A 440 4.96 9.31 -15.97
CA GLY A 440 5.03 10.25 -17.08
C GLY A 440 5.79 9.70 -18.29
N LEU A 441 6.97 9.09 -18.07
CA LEU A 441 7.75 8.50 -19.17
C LEU A 441 7.05 7.29 -19.80
N HIS A 442 6.37 6.46 -19.00
CA HIS A 442 5.55 5.36 -19.51
C HIS A 442 4.43 5.88 -20.42
N GLU A 443 3.67 6.90 -19.99
CA GLU A 443 2.59 7.47 -20.78
C GLU A 443 3.10 8.04 -22.10
N LEU A 444 4.18 8.81 -22.07
CA LEU A 444 4.79 9.39 -23.27
C LEU A 444 5.38 8.31 -24.20
N ALA A 445 6.00 7.27 -23.65
CA ALA A 445 6.56 6.15 -24.43
C ALA A 445 5.47 5.27 -25.08
N SER A 446 4.28 5.21 -24.48
CA SER A 446 3.14 4.48 -25.05
C SER A 446 2.57 5.12 -26.33
N GLY A 447 2.98 6.35 -26.65
CA GLY A 447 2.54 7.08 -27.85
C GLY A 447 1.10 7.58 -27.80
N LYS A 448 0.42 7.49 -26.65
CA LYS A 448 -0.98 7.91 -26.47
C LYS A 448 -1.19 9.42 -26.46
N ALA A 449 -0.16 10.20 -26.14
CA ALA A 449 -0.22 11.65 -26.08
C ALA A 449 1.12 12.28 -26.50
N SER A 450 1.03 13.43 -27.17
CA SER A 450 2.19 14.30 -27.36
C SER A 450 2.64 14.93 -26.02
N PHE A 451 3.88 15.42 -25.96
CA PHE A 451 4.38 16.10 -24.76
C PHE A 451 3.56 17.34 -24.39
N GLU A 452 3.05 18.09 -25.38
CA GLU A 452 2.19 19.25 -25.12
C GLU A 452 0.83 18.83 -24.54
N GLU A 453 0.19 17.80 -25.09
CA GLU A 453 -1.07 17.28 -24.53
C GLU A 453 -0.87 16.69 -23.13
N PHE A 454 0.25 16.01 -22.91
CA PHE A 454 0.63 15.47 -21.60
C PHE A 454 0.75 16.59 -20.56
N THR A 455 1.53 17.63 -20.85
CA THR A 455 1.72 18.75 -19.90
C THR A 455 0.42 19.52 -19.66
N ALA A 456 -0.40 19.75 -20.69
CA ALA A 456 -1.68 20.42 -20.55
C ALA A 456 -2.69 19.66 -19.66
N LYS A 457 -2.58 18.33 -19.61
CA LYS A 457 -3.45 17.47 -18.80
C LYS A 457 -2.84 17.05 -17.47
N ALA A 458 -1.54 17.21 -17.26
CA ALA A 458 -0.82 16.65 -16.12
C ALA A 458 -1.40 17.07 -14.75
N SER A 459 -1.71 18.36 -14.59
CA SER A 459 -2.26 18.93 -13.35
C SER A 459 -3.79 18.93 -13.26
N ARG A 460 -4.49 18.16 -14.11
CA ARG A 460 -5.96 18.03 -14.06
C ARG A 460 -6.38 16.83 -13.20
N ASP A 461 -7.58 16.90 -12.63
CA ASP A 461 -8.18 15.81 -11.83
C ASP A 461 -8.36 14.51 -12.62
N ASP A 462 -8.66 14.64 -13.91
CA ASP A 462 -8.79 13.56 -14.90
C ASP A 462 -7.49 13.25 -15.64
N GLY A 463 -6.40 13.93 -15.26
CA GLY A 463 -5.08 13.80 -15.87
C GLY A 463 -4.36 12.52 -15.46
N ILE A 464 -3.22 12.26 -16.11
CA ILE A 464 -2.36 11.10 -15.82
C ILE A 464 -1.93 11.03 -14.36
N PHE A 465 -1.75 12.16 -13.67
CA PHE A 465 -1.39 12.22 -12.26
C PHE A 465 -2.59 12.49 -11.34
N GLY A 466 -3.81 12.56 -11.88
CA GLY A 466 -5.00 13.00 -11.14
C GLY A 466 -5.25 12.21 -9.85
N ASP A 467 -5.04 10.89 -9.87
CA ASP A 467 -5.21 10.05 -8.68
C ASP A 467 -4.22 10.37 -7.58
N HIS A 468 -2.96 10.54 -7.96
CA HIS A 468 -1.89 10.92 -7.05
C HIS A 468 -2.18 12.26 -6.37
N LEU A 469 -2.55 13.24 -7.20
CA LEU A 469 -2.80 14.62 -6.77
C LEU A 469 -4.04 14.71 -5.88
N ARG A 470 -5.11 13.97 -6.22
CA ARG A 470 -6.30 13.84 -5.38
C ARG A 470 -5.98 13.17 -4.05
N ARG A 471 -5.15 12.12 -4.01
CA ARG A 471 -4.71 11.53 -2.74
C ARG A 471 -4.00 12.55 -1.86
N ILE A 472 -3.08 13.35 -2.42
CA ILE A 472 -2.41 14.44 -1.67
C ILE A 472 -3.43 15.41 -1.08
N LEU A 473 -4.44 15.78 -1.87
CA LEU A 473 -5.51 16.67 -1.43
C LEU A 473 -6.31 16.08 -0.28
N VAL A 474 -6.63 14.76 -0.31
CA VAL A 474 -7.29 14.12 0.84
C VAL A 474 -6.42 14.11 2.08
N LEU A 475 -5.12 13.87 1.94
CA LEU A 475 -4.19 13.92 3.07
C LEU A 475 -4.15 15.32 3.71
N LEU A 476 -4.14 16.38 2.91
CA LEU A 476 -4.18 17.77 3.41
C LEU A 476 -5.53 18.11 4.02
N ALA A 477 -6.63 17.60 3.46
CA ALA A 477 -7.99 17.90 3.93
C ALA A 477 -8.28 17.41 5.36
N ARG A 478 -7.54 16.39 5.82
CA ARG A 478 -7.64 15.85 7.19
C ARG A 478 -7.16 16.81 8.26
N ASP A 479 -6.28 17.74 7.90
CA ASP A 479 -5.68 18.68 8.82
C ASP A 479 -5.74 20.08 8.22
N MET A 480 -6.77 20.83 8.61
CA MET A 480 -6.98 22.20 8.11
C MET A 480 -5.80 23.13 8.42
N GLY A 481 -5.07 22.88 9.52
CA GLY A 481 -3.87 23.64 9.85
C GLY A 481 -2.77 23.40 8.83
N LEU A 482 -2.50 22.14 8.52
CA LEU A 482 -1.55 21.76 7.46
C LEU A 482 -1.95 22.28 6.08
N SER A 483 -3.23 22.23 5.74
CA SER A 483 -3.74 22.79 4.48
C SER A 483 -3.47 24.29 4.37
N GLN A 484 -3.69 25.05 5.46
CA GLN A 484 -3.38 26.48 5.50
C GLN A 484 -1.88 26.75 5.39
N VAL A 485 -1.04 25.94 6.05
CA VAL A 485 0.42 26.04 5.92
C VAL A 485 0.84 25.79 4.46
N MET A 486 0.29 24.76 3.82
CA MET A 486 0.58 24.46 2.42
C MET A 486 0.15 25.61 1.49
N ALA A 487 -1.02 26.22 1.72
CA ALA A 487 -1.46 27.40 0.97
C ALA A 487 -0.54 28.62 1.19
N GLY A 488 0.10 28.74 2.36
CA GLY A 488 1.17 29.71 2.60
C GLY A 488 2.42 29.41 1.78
N VAL A 489 2.89 28.16 1.79
CA VAL A 489 4.08 27.71 1.03
C VAL A 489 3.88 27.92 -0.47
N LEU A 490 2.69 27.66 -1.01
CA LEU A 490 2.37 27.92 -2.42
C LEU A 490 2.47 29.41 -2.80
N ARG A 491 2.28 30.31 -1.83
CA ARG A 491 2.43 31.77 -1.98
C ARG A 491 3.86 32.25 -1.66
N GLY A 492 4.80 31.33 -1.45
CA GLY A 492 6.21 31.64 -1.15
C GLY A 492 6.47 32.00 0.31
N GLN A 493 5.55 31.68 1.24
CA GLN A 493 5.76 31.87 2.67
C GLN A 493 6.51 30.67 3.27
N SER A 494 7.34 30.91 4.28
CA SER A 494 7.96 29.87 5.09
C SER A 494 6.90 29.05 5.85
N CYS A 495 7.24 27.81 6.22
CA CYS A 495 6.42 27.08 7.18
C CYS A 495 6.48 27.77 8.56
N PRO A 496 5.37 27.92 9.29
CA PRO A 496 5.34 28.66 10.55
C PRO A 496 6.01 27.91 11.70
N THR A 497 6.09 26.58 11.64
CA THR A 497 6.70 25.75 12.67
C THR A 497 7.57 24.65 12.07
N PRO A 498 8.61 24.18 12.78
CA PRO A 498 9.41 23.04 12.33
C PRO A 498 8.55 21.78 12.16
N GLU A 499 7.57 21.59 13.04
CA GLU A 499 6.64 20.46 12.96
C GLU A 499 5.87 20.47 11.63
N SER A 500 5.19 21.57 11.29
CA SER A 500 4.45 21.67 10.03
C SER A 500 5.33 21.48 8.79
N PHE A 501 6.56 22.01 8.83
CA PHE A 501 7.56 21.77 7.79
C PHE A 501 7.89 20.28 7.64
N TYR A 502 8.23 19.60 8.74
CA TYR A 502 8.58 18.19 8.67
C TYR A 502 7.39 17.32 8.29
N ARG A 503 6.16 17.67 8.69
CA ARG A 503 4.91 17.00 8.26
C ARG A 503 4.75 17.06 6.74
N LEU A 504 4.77 18.25 6.15
CA LEU A 504 4.61 18.43 4.70
C LEU A 504 5.77 17.82 3.90
N ARG A 505 7.01 17.96 4.38
CA ARG A 505 8.20 17.37 3.75
C ARG A 505 8.10 15.85 3.78
N SER A 506 7.59 15.31 4.88
CA SER A 506 7.46 13.88 5.08
C SER A 506 6.33 13.24 4.27
N ALA A 507 5.25 13.98 4.05
CA ALA A 507 4.22 13.65 3.07
C ALA A 507 4.74 13.69 1.63
N GLY A 508 5.96 14.21 1.42
CA GLY A 508 6.57 14.31 0.12
C GLY A 508 5.95 15.40 -0.76
N ILE A 509 5.28 16.39 -0.18
CA ILE A 509 4.57 17.48 -0.88
C ILE A 509 5.49 18.69 -1.07
N ILE A 510 6.39 18.93 -0.12
CA ILE A 510 7.39 20.01 -0.16
C ILE A 510 8.82 19.44 -0.06
N HIS A 511 9.80 20.28 -0.39
CA HIS A 511 11.21 20.04 -0.14
C HIS A 511 11.89 21.29 0.41
N GLY A 512 13.12 21.15 0.87
CA GLY A 512 13.90 22.19 1.53
C GLY A 512 14.68 21.63 2.72
N ASP A 513 15.70 22.36 3.17
CA ASP A 513 16.53 21.94 4.30
C ASP A 513 16.03 22.49 5.65
N SER A 514 15.21 23.54 5.61
CA SER A 514 14.59 24.16 6.79
C SER A 514 13.20 24.71 6.46
N GLN A 515 12.45 25.10 7.50
CA GLN A 515 11.13 25.73 7.38
C GLN A 515 11.15 27.00 6.50
N ASP A 516 12.27 27.72 6.46
CA ASP A 516 12.44 28.95 5.67
C ASP A 516 12.78 28.69 4.20
N GLN A 517 13.28 27.49 3.91
CA GLN A 517 13.59 27.05 2.55
C GLN A 517 12.52 26.10 2.01
N ALA A 518 11.38 26.00 2.71
CA ALA A 518 10.24 25.19 2.31
C ALA A 518 9.68 25.66 0.97
N ARG A 519 9.63 24.75 0.00
CA ARG A 519 9.09 25.03 -1.33
C ARG A 519 8.34 23.81 -1.87
N PRO A 520 7.29 24.00 -2.70
CA PRO A 520 6.59 22.89 -3.33
C PRO A 520 7.57 21.97 -4.05
N ARG A 521 7.34 20.66 -3.97
CA ARG A 521 8.29 19.66 -4.51
C ARG A 521 8.50 19.75 -6.01
N CYS A 522 7.44 20.09 -6.76
CA CYS A 522 7.48 20.20 -8.21
C CYS A 522 6.36 21.13 -8.72
N SER A 523 6.43 21.59 -9.97
CA SER A 523 5.40 22.51 -10.50
C SER A 523 4.04 21.83 -10.64
N LEU A 524 4.00 20.51 -10.86
CA LEU A 524 2.75 19.74 -10.90
C LEU A 524 1.94 19.92 -9.62
N TYR A 525 2.58 19.82 -8.45
CA TYR A 525 1.91 20.03 -7.17
C TYR A 525 1.48 21.47 -6.98
N THR A 526 2.32 22.43 -7.39
CA THR A 526 1.99 23.85 -7.34
C THR A 526 0.74 24.17 -8.15
N GLU A 527 0.71 23.76 -9.42
CA GLU A 527 -0.39 24.01 -10.35
C GLU A 527 -1.69 23.37 -9.87
N PHE A 528 -1.62 22.13 -9.37
CA PHE A 528 -2.78 21.41 -8.90
C PHE A 528 -3.31 22.00 -7.59
N LEU A 529 -2.46 22.18 -6.57
CA LEU A 529 -2.90 22.61 -5.25
C LEU A 529 -3.38 24.07 -5.24
N LEU A 530 -2.78 24.97 -6.03
CA LEU A 530 -3.26 26.36 -6.15
C LEU A 530 -4.72 26.47 -6.62
N ARG A 531 -5.24 25.47 -7.34
CA ARG A 531 -6.64 25.43 -7.78
C ARG A 531 -7.59 24.86 -6.72
N HIS A 532 -7.06 24.23 -5.68
CA HIS A 532 -7.80 23.27 -4.85
C HIS A 532 -7.72 23.51 -3.34
N ILE A 533 -6.78 24.33 -2.85
CA ILE A 533 -6.59 24.63 -1.41
C ILE A 533 -6.58 26.11 -1.08
#